data_AF-A0A536T415-F1
#
_entry.id   AF-A0A536T415-F1
#
_cell.length_a   1.000
_cell.length_b   1.000
_cell.length_c   1.000
_cell.angle_alpha   90.00
_cell.angle_beta   90.00
_cell.angle_gamma   90.00
#
_symmetry.space_group_name_H-M   'P 1'
#
loop_
_entity.id
_entity.type
_entity.pdbx_description
1 polymer ?
#
loop_
_entity_poly.entity_id
_entity_poly.type
_entity_poly.pdbx_seq_one_letter_code
_entity_poly.pdbx_strand_id
1 'polypeptide(L)'
;MAFVRQHGVVLASARGTAPRLTEAIVGEDIKGSWWAHPRSSHIYSILEAVTDSDQVLVCRLIGGKITLVHRRLWPSLVRLAKRFTPEQLAQVRDEHTPSGRHVSRIVPFPQWVPADVSVQAIAIDEQQALAIFRAWVPPPKR
;
A
#
# COMPACT_ATOMS: atom_id res chain seq x y z
N MET A 1 -10.86 5.78 4.28
CA MET A 1 -10.11 6.48 3.19
C MET A 1 -9.24 7.65 3.65
N ALA A 2 -9.76 8.60 4.45
CA ALA A 2 -9.02 9.83 4.82
C ALA A 2 -7.60 9.59 5.36
N PHE A 3 -7.43 8.61 6.26
CA PHE A 3 -6.12 8.27 6.84
C PHE A 3 -5.07 7.89 5.77
N VAL A 4 -5.43 7.00 4.84
CA VAL A 4 -4.53 6.56 3.76
C VAL A 4 -4.22 7.72 2.81
N ARG A 5 -5.19 8.57 2.51
CA ARG A 5 -4.98 9.78 1.70
C ARG A 5 -4.01 10.77 2.36
N GLN A 6 -4.19 11.02 3.66
CA GLN A 6 -3.36 11.93 4.45
C GLN A 6 -1.91 11.45 4.48
N HIS A 7 -1.67 10.21 4.93
CA HIS A 7 -0.32 9.68 5.09
C HIS A 7 0.32 9.25 3.77
N GLY A 8 -0.47 8.89 2.76
CA GLY A 8 -0.01 8.47 1.44
C GLY A 8 0.52 7.04 1.40
N VAL A 9 1.42 6.67 2.33
CA VAL A 9 1.95 5.31 2.51
C VAL A 9 1.65 4.83 3.92
N VAL A 10 0.99 3.68 4.03
CA VAL A 10 0.48 3.12 5.29
C VAL A 10 0.72 1.61 5.31
N LEU A 11 1.10 1.04 6.46
CA LEU A 11 1.12 -0.41 6.65
C LEU A 11 -0.28 -0.87 7.08
N ALA A 12 -0.75 -2.00 6.56
CA ALA A 12 -2.06 -2.53 6.97
C ALA A 12 -2.08 -2.79 8.48
N SER A 13 -1.15 -3.62 8.98
CA SER A 13 -1.06 -4.00 10.41
C SER A 13 0.37 -4.18 10.93
N ALA A 14 1.32 -4.52 10.06
CA ALA A 14 2.68 -4.82 10.47
C ALA A 14 3.40 -3.59 11.04
N ARG A 15 4.27 -3.79 12.04
CA ARG A 15 5.13 -2.72 12.56
C ARG A 15 6.15 -2.27 11.51
N GLY A 16 6.47 -0.99 11.46
CA GLY A 16 7.48 -0.46 10.55
C GLY A 16 7.57 1.06 10.59
N THR A 17 8.21 1.64 9.59
CA THR A 17 8.47 3.08 9.48
C THR A 17 7.27 3.87 8.94
N ALA A 18 6.16 3.22 8.60
CA ALA A 18 4.93 3.85 8.18
C ALA A 18 3.82 3.67 9.25
N PRO A 19 2.86 4.60 9.33
CA PRO A 19 1.69 4.46 10.20
C PRO A 19 0.91 3.18 9.91
N ARG A 20 0.18 2.68 10.92
CA ARG A 20 -0.60 1.43 10.82
C ARG A 20 -2.10 1.71 10.74
N LEU A 21 -2.76 1.15 9.72
CA LEU A 21 -4.19 1.35 9.53
C LEU A 21 -5.01 0.65 10.63
N THR A 22 -4.64 -0.57 11.05
CA THR A 22 -5.37 -1.28 12.11
C THR A 22 -5.44 -0.48 13.42
N GLU A 23 -4.36 0.20 13.78
CA GLU A 23 -4.32 1.03 15.00
C GLU A 23 -5.06 2.34 14.83
N ALA A 24 -4.95 2.97 13.66
CA ALA A 24 -5.73 4.16 13.34
C ALA A 24 -7.25 3.90 13.37
N ILE A 25 -7.69 2.67 13.03
CA ILE A 25 -9.09 2.26 13.10
C ILE A 25 -9.59 2.23 14.56
N VAL A 26 -8.80 1.69 15.48
CA VAL A 26 -9.21 1.55 16.89
C VAL A 26 -8.83 2.74 17.76
N GLY A 27 -7.91 3.60 17.29
CA GLY A 27 -7.41 4.77 18.02
C GLY A 27 -6.36 4.44 19.08
N GLU A 28 -5.82 3.22 19.09
CA GLU A 28 -4.91 2.73 20.11
C GLU A 28 -3.87 1.75 19.56
N ASP A 29 -2.82 1.55 20.34
CA ASP A 29 -1.78 0.55 20.08
C ASP A 29 -2.33 -0.87 20.19
N ILE A 30 -2.13 -1.70 19.16
CA ILE A 30 -2.49 -3.13 19.21
C ILE A 30 -1.26 -3.94 19.62
N LYS A 31 -1.35 -4.63 20.76
CA LYS A 31 -0.34 -5.61 21.19
C LYS A 31 -0.70 -7.00 20.65
N GLY A 32 0.24 -7.63 19.94
CA GLY A 32 0.02 -8.95 19.33
C GLY A 32 -0.78 -8.89 18.03
N SER A 33 -1.56 -9.94 17.77
CA SER A 33 -2.38 -10.06 16.55
C SER A 33 -3.66 -9.24 16.68
N TRP A 34 -3.95 -8.39 15.69
CA TRP A 34 -5.20 -7.62 15.65
C TRP A 34 -6.45 -8.52 15.56
N TRP A 35 -6.30 -9.77 15.09
CA TRP A 35 -7.39 -10.76 15.08
C TRP A 35 -7.91 -11.09 16.48
N ALA A 36 -7.06 -11.01 17.51
CA ALA A 36 -7.44 -11.23 18.90
C ALA A 36 -8.03 -9.97 19.57
N HIS A 37 -8.09 -8.84 18.86
CA HIS A 37 -8.62 -7.59 19.40
C HIS A 37 -10.14 -7.67 19.54
N PRO A 38 -10.76 -7.11 20.61
CA PRO A 38 -12.22 -7.10 20.76
C PRO A 38 -12.98 -6.44 19.60
N ARG A 39 -12.32 -5.53 18.88
CA ARG A 39 -12.85 -4.84 17.69
C ARG A 39 -12.39 -5.45 16.37
N SER A 40 -11.95 -6.72 16.34
CA SER A 40 -11.42 -7.37 15.14
C SER A 40 -12.37 -7.33 13.95
N SER A 41 -13.67 -7.56 14.14
CA SER A 41 -14.67 -7.46 13.07
C SER A 41 -14.72 -6.06 12.45
N HIS A 42 -14.64 -5.02 13.28
CA HIS A 42 -14.62 -3.63 12.81
C HIS A 42 -13.33 -3.30 12.04
N ILE A 43 -12.18 -3.79 12.53
CA ILE A 43 -10.90 -3.68 11.83
C ILE A 43 -10.97 -4.35 10.46
N TYR A 44 -11.51 -5.57 10.41
CA TYR A 44 -11.64 -6.34 9.18
C TYR A 44 -12.52 -5.61 8.15
N SER A 45 -13.73 -5.18 8.52
CA SER A 45 -14.62 -4.48 7.59
C SER A 45 -14.01 -3.21 7.00
N ILE A 46 -13.26 -2.44 7.80
CA ILE A 46 -12.60 -1.23 7.29
C ILE A 46 -11.38 -1.60 6.43
N LEU A 47 -10.59 -2.59 6.83
CA LEU A 47 -9.46 -3.05 6.00
C LEU A 47 -9.95 -3.49 4.64
N GLU A 48 -10.97 -4.34 4.59
CA GLU A 48 -11.60 -4.84 3.37
C GLU A 48 -12.05 -3.69 2.46
N ALA A 49 -12.87 -2.77 2.99
CA ALA A 49 -13.33 -1.61 2.24
C ALA A 49 -12.18 -0.70 1.76
N VAL A 50 -11.06 -0.66 2.49
CA VAL A 50 -9.89 0.12 2.09
C VAL A 50 -9.09 -0.57 1.00
N THR A 51 -8.90 -1.89 1.09
CA THR A 51 -8.12 -2.67 0.14
C THR A 51 -8.86 -2.91 -1.18
N ASP A 52 -10.20 -2.85 -1.18
CA ASP A 52 -11.03 -2.98 -2.38
C ASP A 52 -11.13 -1.67 -3.19
N SER A 53 -10.73 -0.54 -2.60
CA SER A 53 -10.80 0.76 -3.27
C SER A 53 -9.78 0.90 -4.40
N ASP A 54 -10.25 1.38 -5.55
CA ASP A 54 -9.45 1.77 -6.71
C ASP A 54 -8.49 2.96 -6.46
N GLN A 55 -8.60 3.64 -5.31
CA GLN A 55 -7.71 4.71 -4.89
C GLN A 55 -6.50 4.21 -4.11
N VAL A 56 -6.42 2.91 -3.82
CA VAL A 56 -5.37 2.31 -3.00
C VAL A 56 -4.68 1.19 -3.76
N LEU A 57 -3.37 1.33 -3.91
CA LEU A 57 -2.51 0.21 -4.30
C LEU A 57 -2.19 -0.57 -3.04
N VAL A 58 -2.56 -1.84 -3.01
CA VAL A 58 -2.08 -2.79 -2.00
C VAL A 58 -0.89 -3.53 -2.59
N CYS A 59 0.27 -3.47 -1.94
CA CYS A 59 1.50 -4.12 -2.39
C CYS A 59 2.39 -4.53 -1.22
N ARG A 60 3.59 -5.06 -1.48
CA ARG A 60 4.57 -5.47 -0.46
C ARG A 60 5.82 -4.59 -0.46
N LEU A 61 5.61 -3.28 -0.48
CA LEU A 61 6.66 -2.27 -0.64
C LEU A 61 7.67 -2.26 0.52
N ILE A 62 7.19 -2.10 1.76
CA ILE A 62 8.04 -1.88 2.94
C ILE A 62 8.42 -3.21 3.56
N GLY A 63 9.64 -3.69 3.28
CA GLY A 63 10.18 -4.92 3.90
C GLY A 63 9.28 -6.14 3.71
N GLY A 64 8.60 -6.25 2.56
CA GLY A 64 7.69 -7.35 2.23
C GLY A 64 6.32 -7.29 2.92
N LYS A 65 6.01 -6.23 3.67
CA LYS A 65 4.76 -6.09 4.43
C LYS A 65 3.65 -5.50 3.57
N ILE A 66 2.40 -5.90 3.82
CA ILE A 66 1.22 -5.31 3.17
C ILE A 66 1.20 -3.80 3.42
N THR A 67 1.40 -3.07 2.34
CA THR A 67 1.53 -1.62 2.29
C THR A 67 0.43 -1.07 1.39
N LEU A 68 -0.24 -0.03 1.87
CA LEU A 68 -1.30 0.69 1.20
C LEU A 68 -0.72 2.01 0.70
N VAL A 69 -0.76 2.23 -0.61
CA VAL A 69 -0.27 3.46 -1.24
C VAL A 69 -1.45 4.17 -1.91
N HIS A 70 -1.74 5.38 -1.46
CA HIS A 70 -2.81 6.20 -2.03
C HIS A 70 -2.48 6.64 -3.46
N ARG A 71 -3.51 6.70 -4.33
CA ARG A 71 -3.40 7.04 -5.77
C ARG A 71 -2.60 8.31 -6.04
N ARG A 72 -2.73 9.33 -5.19
CA ARG A 72 -1.96 10.59 -5.28
C ARG A 72 -0.44 10.39 -5.35
N LEU A 73 0.08 9.27 -4.87
CA LEU A 73 1.51 8.95 -4.84
C LEU A 73 1.93 7.93 -5.91
N TRP A 74 0.99 7.36 -6.66
CA TRP A 74 1.34 6.37 -7.69
C TRP A 74 2.27 6.92 -8.76
N PRO A 75 2.09 8.15 -9.29
CA PRO A 75 3.03 8.70 -10.27
C PRO A 75 4.47 8.75 -9.75
N SER A 76 4.67 9.21 -8.51
CA SER A 76 5.98 9.25 -7.85
C SER A 76 6.53 7.85 -7.57
N LEU A 77 5.68 6.89 -7.18
CA LEU A 77 6.09 5.49 -6.98
C LEU A 77 6.55 4.85 -8.29
N VAL A 78 5.77 5.01 -9.37
CA VAL A 78 6.07 4.50 -10.71
C VAL A 78 7.34 5.16 -11.24
N ARG A 79 7.53 6.47 -11.01
CA ARG A 79 8.76 7.18 -11.39
C ARG A 79 10.01 6.58 -10.74
N LEU A 80 9.87 6.09 -9.51
CA LEU A 80 10.93 5.42 -8.75
C LEU A 80 11.01 3.91 -8.99
N ALA A 81 10.28 3.34 -9.97
CA ALA A 81 10.13 1.89 -10.08
C ALA A 81 11.47 1.12 -10.14
N LYS A 82 12.50 1.69 -10.77
CA LYS A 82 13.85 1.09 -10.86
C LYS A 82 14.57 0.96 -9.50
N ARG A 83 14.07 1.61 -8.44
CA ARG A 83 14.61 1.56 -7.07
C ARG A 83 14.04 0.40 -6.25
N PHE A 84 13.03 -0.29 -6.79
CA PHE A 84 12.34 -1.41 -6.15
C PHE A 84 12.40 -2.64 -7.05
N THR A 85 12.19 -3.82 -6.47
CA THR A 85 11.97 -5.01 -7.29
C THR A 85 10.52 -5.03 -7.84
N PRO A 86 10.26 -5.68 -8.99
CA PRO A 86 8.91 -5.81 -9.53
C PRO A 86 7.91 -6.42 -8.53
N GLU A 87 8.36 -7.33 -7.67
CA GLU A 87 7.53 -8.00 -6.65
C GLU A 87 7.08 -7.02 -5.54
N GLN A 88 7.91 -6.04 -5.20
CA GLN A 88 7.54 -4.99 -4.23
C GLN A 88 6.44 -4.08 -4.78
N LEU A 89 6.39 -3.91 -6.11
CA LEU A 89 5.43 -3.05 -6.81
C LEU A 89 4.23 -3.82 -7.36
N ALA A 90 4.22 -5.15 -7.28
CA ALA A 90 3.10 -5.95 -7.72
C ALA A 90 1.87 -5.63 -6.86
N GLN A 91 0.73 -5.39 -7.51
CA GLN A 91 -0.53 -5.17 -6.83
C GLN A 91 -1.04 -6.51 -6.29
N VAL A 92 -1.39 -6.52 -5.01
CA VAL A 92 -2.11 -7.59 -4.35
C VAL A 92 -3.58 -7.20 -4.35
N ARG A 93 -4.47 -8.05 -4.85
CA ARG A 93 -5.91 -7.89 -4.69
C ARG A 93 -6.46 -9.13 -4.05
N ASP A 94 -7.33 -8.97 -3.05
CA ASP A 94 -8.15 -10.08 -2.59
C ASP A 94 -9.43 -10.08 -3.41
N GLU A 95 -9.64 -11.11 -4.23
CA GLU A 95 -10.88 -11.31 -4.96
C GLU A 95 -11.84 -12.11 -4.07
N HIS A 96 -13.03 -11.55 -3.83
CA HIS A 96 -14.13 -12.29 -3.22
C HIS A 96 -14.68 -13.29 -4.22
N THR A 97 -14.48 -14.57 -3.95
CA THR A 97 -15.20 -15.61 -4.69
C THR A 97 -16.66 -15.65 -4.26
N PRO A 98 -17.59 -16.09 -5.13
CA PRO A 98 -19.00 -16.26 -4.76
C PRO A 98 -19.25 -17.19 -3.56
N SER A 99 -18.27 -18.03 -3.20
CA SER A 99 -18.29 -18.92 -2.04
C SER A 99 -17.76 -18.30 -0.74
N GLY A 100 -17.40 -17.00 -0.75
CA GLY A 100 -16.87 -16.29 0.42
C GLY A 100 -15.39 -16.56 0.70
N ARG A 101 -14.69 -17.30 -0.16
CA ARG A 101 -13.24 -17.49 -0.05
C ARG A 101 -12.52 -16.30 -0.68
N HIS A 102 -11.57 -15.70 0.03
CA HIS A 102 -10.65 -14.72 -0.54
C HIS A 102 -9.56 -15.46 -1.31
N VAL A 103 -9.39 -15.10 -2.58
CA VAL A 103 -8.24 -15.53 -3.37
C VAL A 103 -7.39 -14.31 -3.65
N SER A 104 -6.17 -14.29 -3.10
CA SER A 104 -5.22 -13.23 -3.41
C SER A 104 -4.74 -13.38 -4.86
N ARG A 105 -5.10 -12.43 -5.71
CA ARG A 105 -4.57 -12.27 -7.06
C ARG A 105 -3.44 -11.26 -7.05
N ILE A 106 -2.35 -11.59 -7.74
CA ILE A 106 -1.23 -10.70 -7.97
C ILE A 106 -1.34 -10.13 -9.39
N VAL A 107 -1.34 -8.81 -9.53
CA VAL A 107 -1.21 -8.12 -10.82
C VAL A 107 0.21 -7.54 -10.89
N PRO A 108 1.08 -8.06 -11.76
CA PRO A 108 2.48 -7.62 -11.87
C PRO A 108 2.61 -6.14 -12.20
N PHE A 109 3.70 -5.50 -11.75
CA PHE A 109 4.10 -4.21 -12.29
C PHE A 109 4.69 -4.37 -13.71
N PRO A 110 4.41 -3.49 -14.69
CA PRO A 110 3.58 -2.29 -14.60
C PRO A 110 2.10 -2.50 -15.00
N GLN A 111 1.59 -3.74 -15.05
CA GLN A 111 0.27 -4.05 -15.63
C GLN A 111 -0.91 -3.38 -14.91
N TRP A 112 -0.82 -3.12 -13.61
CA TRP A 112 -1.87 -2.44 -12.86
C TRP A 112 -1.86 -0.90 -13.05
N VAL A 113 -0.78 -0.34 -13.62
CA VAL A 113 -0.57 1.11 -13.64
C VAL A 113 -1.50 1.75 -14.67
N PRO A 114 -2.39 2.68 -14.26
CA PRO A 114 -3.23 3.41 -15.20
C PRO A 114 -2.42 4.25 -16.20
N ALA A 115 -2.97 4.47 -17.40
CA ALA A 115 -2.28 5.23 -18.45
C ALA A 115 -1.99 6.68 -18.03
N ASP A 116 -2.95 7.34 -17.35
CA ASP A 116 -2.79 8.70 -16.81
C ASP A 116 -1.64 8.78 -15.80
N VAL A 117 -1.51 7.77 -14.95
CA VAL A 117 -0.43 7.67 -13.96
C VAL A 117 0.93 7.47 -14.63
N SER A 118 0.99 6.66 -15.69
CA SER A 118 2.21 6.47 -16.48
C SER A 118 2.70 7.78 -17.11
N VAL A 119 1.78 8.56 -17.69
CA VAL A 119 2.10 9.88 -18.27
C VAL A 119 2.60 10.84 -17.18
N GLN A 120 1.91 10.92 -16.04
CA GLN A 120 2.33 11.76 -14.93
C GLN A 120 3.69 11.34 -14.35
N ALA A 121 3.96 10.04 -14.27
CA ALA A 121 5.23 9.52 -13.76
C ALA A 121 6.40 10.01 -14.60
N ILE A 122 6.29 10.00 -15.93
CA ILE A 122 7.34 10.48 -16.86
C ILE A 122 7.65 11.96 -16.63
N ALA A 123 6.64 12.78 -16.31
CA ALA A 123 6.78 14.21 -16.10
C ALA A 123 7.39 14.58 -14.73
N ILE A 124 7.45 13.64 -13.77
CA ILE A 124 7.97 13.91 -12.43
C ILE A 124 9.49 13.77 -12.40
N ASP A 125 10.14 14.76 -11.78
CA ASP A 125 11.55 14.67 -11.46
C ASP A 125 11.83 13.56 -10.43
N GLU A 126 12.90 12.80 -10.63
CA GLU A 126 13.21 11.66 -9.77
C GLU A 126 13.54 12.09 -8.34
N GLN A 127 14.20 13.24 -8.14
CA GLN A 127 14.53 13.73 -6.80
C GLN A 127 13.29 14.19 -6.05
N GLN A 128 12.35 14.84 -6.74
CA GLN A 128 11.05 15.19 -6.18
C GLN A 128 10.26 13.93 -5.74
N ALA A 129 10.24 12.89 -6.57
CA ALA A 129 9.62 11.62 -6.20
C ALA A 129 10.34 10.98 -5.00
N LEU A 130 11.68 11.00 -4.99
CA LEU A 130 12.48 10.44 -3.90
C LEU A 130 12.24 11.16 -2.58
N ALA A 131 12.04 12.48 -2.58
CA ALA A 131 11.74 13.25 -1.37
C ALA A 131 10.48 12.74 -0.65
N ILE A 132 9.48 12.28 -1.40
CA ILE A 132 8.25 11.68 -0.87
C ILE A 132 8.53 10.31 -0.24
N PHE A 133 9.29 9.46 -0.94
CA PHE A 133 9.52 8.06 -0.52
C PHE A 133 10.79 7.83 0.28
N ARG A 134 11.50 8.90 0.67
CA ARG A 134 12.83 8.85 1.32
C ARG A 134 12.91 7.91 2.53
N ALA A 135 11.80 7.75 3.26
CA ALA A 135 11.73 6.90 4.46
C ALA A 135 11.61 5.40 4.15
N TRP A 136 11.37 5.03 2.89
CA TRP A 136 11.03 3.65 2.46
C TRP A 136 11.81 3.16 1.25
N VAL A 137 12.49 4.04 0.52
CA VAL A 137 13.40 3.65 -0.58
C VAL A 137 14.72 3.18 0.01
N PRO A 138 15.15 1.93 -0.29
CA PRO A 138 16.50 1.50 0.06
C PRO A 138 17.53 2.42 -0.60
N PRO A 139 18.68 2.71 0.04
CA PRO A 139 19.75 3.42 -0.63
C PRO A 139 20.14 2.68 -1.92
N PRO A 140 20.54 3.40 -2.99
CA PRO A 140 20.93 2.76 -4.23
C PRO A 140 22.04 1.73 -3.95
N LYS A 141 21.89 0.53 -4.51
CA LYS A 141 22.98 -0.47 -4.50
C LYS A 141 24.16 0.15 -5.26
N ARG A 142 25.31 0.26 -4.59
CA ARG A 142 26.57 0.72 -5.18
C ARG A 142 27.07 -0.27 -6.21
#